data_AF-A0A5B7B4X8-F1
#
_entry.id   AF-A0A5B7B4X8-F1
#
_cell.length_a   1.000
_cell.length_b   1.000
_cell.length_c   1.000
_cell.angle_alpha   90.00
_cell.angle_beta   90.00
_cell.angle_gamma   90.00
#
_symmetry.space_group_name_H-M   'P 1'
#
loop_
_entity.id
_entity.type
_entity.pdbx_description
1 polymer ?
#
loop_
_entity_poly.entity_id
_entity_poly.type
_entity_poly.pdbx_seq_one_letter_code
_entity_poly.pdbx_strand_id
1 'polypeptide(L)'
;VLSCLEYLEAAPWAEDEEEKVASLLSELRLEGVGAGEVLKRVSVDVTAGVEEGNDNEEVLLKLVKVVLEGKDEKARREMKGLVSKMLRENSSQNDLRKESLYSACDGCLQLLRHHFLRAAEANLKDVGQIARQADNLHWILDILIDRQIAEDFLKTWASESELSDAHSKVPVIHRYEVSRVTARLFVGIGKGQLLASKDARCLLLQTWLVPFYEDFGWMRRASKGLDRHLIEDGLSNTILTLPLVWQQEFLMSWFDRFLNSGDDCPNIQRGFEVWWRRAFWRRNGEPERPRQIRITTATIEHS
;
A
#
# COMPACT_ATOMS: atom_id res chain seq x y z
N VAL A 1 -3.63 -17.33 -49.90
CA VAL A 1 -4.34 -16.97 -48.65
C VAL A 1 -3.96 -17.91 -47.52
N LEU A 2 -4.22 -19.22 -47.62
CA LEU A 2 -3.79 -20.22 -46.62
C LEU A 2 -2.31 -20.14 -46.24
N SER A 3 -1.39 -20.18 -47.20
CA SER A 3 0.05 -20.06 -46.91
C SER A 3 0.46 -18.73 -46.26
N CYS A 4 -0.32 -17.66 -46.46
CA CYS A 4 -0.07 -16.39 -45.77
C CYS A 4 -0.55 -16.45 -44.32
N LEU A 5 -1.66 -17.12 -44.05
CA LEU A 5 -2.18 -17.33 -42.70
C LEU A 5 -1.28 -18.28 -41.91
N GLU A 6 -0.77 -19.35 -42.53
CA GLU A 6 0.24 -20.25 -41.93
C GLU A 6 1.53 -19.50 -41.59
N TYR A 7 1.98 -18.59 -42.46
CA TYR A 7 3.12 -17.74 -42.16
C TYR A 7 2.85 -16.79 -40.98
N LEU A 8 1.70 -16.12 -40.98
CA LEU A 8 1.31 -15.21 -39.90
C LEU A 8 1.17 -15.96 -38.58
N GLU A 9 0.58 -17.16 -38.58
CA GLU A 9 0.47 -18.02 -37.40
C GLU A 9 1.85 -18.37 -36.79
N ALA A 10 2.86 -18.65 -37.64
CA ALA A 10 4.18 -19.10 -37.18
C ALA A 10 5.20 -17.98 -36.93
N ALA A 11 5.10 -16.84 -37.61
CA ALA A 11 6.09 -15.77 -37.52
C ALA A 11 5.96 -14.99 -36.20
N PRO A 12 7.07 -14.60 -35.54
CA PRO A 12 7.01 -13.65 -34.44
C PRO A 12 6.55 -12.28 -34.97
N TRP A 13 5.75 -11.57 -34.18
CA TRP A 13 5.27 -10.23 -34.50
C TRP A 13 5.88 -9.23 -33.51
N ALA A 14 6.21 -8.03 -33.98
CA ALA A 14 6.43 -6.90 -33.09
C ALA A 14 5.08 -6.39 -32.54
N GLU A 15 5.10 -5.69 -31.40
CA GLU A 15 3.89 -5.17 -30.73
C GLU A 15 3.03 -4.31 -31.68
N ASP A 16 3.64 -3.51 -32.55
CA ASP A 16 2.93 -2.69 -33.54
C ASP A 16 2.44 -3.47 -34.77
N GLU A 17 2.95 -4.68 -34.98
CA GLU A 17 2.47 -5.61 -35.99
C GLU A 17 1.26 -6.40 -35.47
N GLU A 18 1.18 -6.69 -34.17
CA GLU A 18 0.04 -7.42 -33.57
C GLU A 18 -1.29 -6.69 -33.79
N GLU A 19 -1.34 -5.38 -33.51
CA GLU A 19 -2.54 -4.58 -33.69
C GLU A 19 -2.96 -4.47 -35.18
N LYS A 20 -1.97 -4.35 -36.08
CA LYS A 20 -2.21 -4.32 -37.52
C LYS A 20 -2.72 -5.66 -38.04
N VAL A 21 -2.14 -6.78 -37.59
CA VAL A 21 -2.58 -8.12 -38.01
C VAL A 21 -3.99 -8.39 -37.48
N ALA A 22 -4.27 -8.05 -36.22
CA ALA A 22 -5.61 -8.19 -35.63
C ALA A 22 -6.67 -7.37 -36.39
N SER A 23 -6.40 -6.10 -36.68
CA SER A 23 -7.34 -5.22 -37.39
C SER A 23 -7.59 -5.69 -38.82
N LEU A 24 -6.53 -6.03 -39.56
CA LEU A 24 -6.64 -6.52 -40.93
C LEU A 24 -7.41 -7.85 -41.01
N LEU A 25 -7.15 -8.79 -40.10
CA LEU A 25 -7.87 -10.06 -40.08
C LEU A 25 -9.35 -9.89 -39.71
N SER A 26 -9.67 -8.92 -38.85
CA SER A 26 -11.04 -8.58 -38.48
C SER A 26 -11.80 -7.90 -39.64
N GLU A 27 -11.13 -7.02 -40.40
CA GLU A 27 -11.69 -6.35 -41.58
C GLU A 27 -11.91 -7.29 -42.76
N LEU A 28 -10.99 -8.24 -42.96
CA LEU A 28 -11.01 -9.16 -44.11
C LEU A 28 -12.12 -10.23 -44.01
N ARG A 29 -12.83 -10.34 -42.86
CA ARG A 29 -13.96 -11.26 -42.61
C ARG A 29 -13.71 -12.67 -43.18
N LEU A 30 -12.52 -13.22 -42.94
CA LEU A 30 -12.07 -14.54 -43.44
C LEU A 30 -12.68 -15.69 -42.62
N GLU A 31 -13.98 -15.63 -42.37
CA GLU A 31 -14.72 -16.67 -41.63
C GLU A 31 -14.55 -18.03 -42.34
N GLY A 32 -13.95 -18.99 -41.63
CA GLY A 32 -13.74 -20.36 -42.13
C GLY A 32 -12.43 -20.66 -42.86
N VAL A 33 -11.50 -19.71 -43.03
CA VAL A 33 -10.23 -19.91 -43.77
C VAL A 33 -9.00 -20.02 -42.84
N GLY A 34 -9.19 -20.30 -41.56
CA GLY A 34 -8.10 -20.43 -40.58
C GLY A 34 -7.58 -19.11 -39.99
N ALA A 35 -8.15 -17.96 -40.38
CA ALA A 35 -7.86 -16.65 -39.76
C ALA A 35 -8.14 -16.64 -38.26
N GLY A 36 -9.07 -17.48 -37.79
CA GLY A 36 -9.33 -17.69 -36.37
C GLY A 36 -8.12 -18.23 -35.60
N GLU A 37 -7.30 -19.11 -36.18
CA GLU A 37 -6.09 -19.62 -35.51
C GLU A 37 -5.03 -18.53 -35.31
N VAL A 38 -4.95 -17.59 -36.27
CA VAL A 38 -4.05 -16.43 -36.17
C VAL A 38 -4.57 -15.43 -35.13
N LEU A 39 -5.88 -15.19 -35.07
CA LEU A 39 -6.50 -14.27 -34.10
C LEU A 39 -6.40 -14.78 -32.65
N LYS A 40 -6.34 -16.09 -32.42
CA LYS A 40 -6.12 -16.68 -31.08
C LYS A 40 -4.82 -16.23 -30.41
N ARG A 41 -3.83 -15.72 -31.16
CA ARG A 41 -2.58 -15.19 -30.60
C ARG A 41 -2.76 -13.85 -29.86
N VAL A 42 -3.80 -13.09 -30.21
CA VAL A 42 -3.99 -11.69 -29.80
C VAL A 42 -5.37 -11.40 -29.22
N SER A 43 -6.32 -12.33 -29.31
CA SER A 43 -7.66 -12.18 -28.74
C SER A 43 -8.17 -13.50 -28.19
N VAL A 44 -8.74 -13.45 -26.99
CA VAL A 44 -9.21 -14.63 -26.27
C VAL A 44 -10.53 -15.17 -26.81
N ASP A 45 -11.29 -14.41 -27.62
CA ASP A 45 -12.59 -14.90 -28.09
C ASP A 45 -13.06 -14.39 -29.46
N VAL A 46 -13.26 -15.35 -30.38
CA VAL A 46 -14.10 -15.20 -31.59
C VAL A 46 -15.14 -16.34 -31.63
N THR A 47 -15.18 -17.27 -30.67
CA THR A 47 -15.96 -18.52 -30.85
C THR A 47 -16.65 -19.11 -29.62
N ALA A 48 -16.56 -18.57 -28.41
CA ALA A 48 -17.19 -19.17 -27.25
C ALA A 48 -17.89 -18.13 -26.37
N GLY A 49 -19.13 -17.79 -26.75
CA GLY A 49 -20.04 -17.16 -25.81
C GLY A 49 -20.10 -17.92 -24.49
N VAL A 50 -19.97 -17.17 -23.40
CA VAL A 50 -20.17 -17.53 -21.98
C VAL A 50 -18.87 -17.90 -21.23
N GLU A 51 -18.46 -17.01 -20.31
CA GLU A 51 -17.46 -17.13 -19.19
C GLU A 51 -16.16 -16.29 -19.24
N GLU A 52 -16.06 -15.22 -20.04
CA GLU A 52 -14.81 -14.43 -20.19
C GLU A 52 -14.33 -13.62 -18.95
N GLY A 53 -15.07 -13.57 -17.85
CA GLY A 53 -14.74 -12.67 -16.72
C GLY A 53 -13.76 -13.21 -15.67
N ASN A 54 -13.48 -14.52 -15.62
CA ASN A 54 -12.90 -15.15 -14.43
C ASN A 54 -11.46 -15.69 -14.61
N ASP A 55 -11.04 -16.05 -15.84
CA ASP A 55 -9.76 -16.73 -16.08
C ASP A 55 -8.55 -15.80 -15.88
N ASN A 56 -8.63 -14.56 -16.37
CA ASN A 56 -7.57 -13.56 -16.20
C ASN A 56 -7.37 -13.16 -14.73
N GLU A 57 -8.44 -13.09 -13.94
CA GLU A 57 -8.36 -12.85 -12.50
C GLU A 57 -7.59 -13.97 -11.79
N GLU A 58 -7.92 -15.23 -12.08
CA GLU A 58 -7.24 -16.39 -11.50
C GLU A 58 -5.74 -16.39 -11.83
N VAL A 59 -5.37 -16.04 -13.06
CA VAL A 59 -3.97 -15.90 -13.47
C VAL A 59 -3.26 -14.80 -12.67
N LEU A 60 -3.86 -13.62 -12.53
CA LEU A 60 -3.28 -12.53 -11.73
C LEU A 60 -3.11 -12.91 -10.26
N LEU A 61 -4.09 -13.60 -9.67
CA LEU A 61 -4.00 -14.11 -8.30
C LEU A 61 -2.90 -15.15 -8.15
N LYS A 62 -2.78 -16.06 -9.10
CA LYS A 62 -1.71 -17.04 -9.14
C LYS A 62 -0.34 -16.37 -9.26
N LEU A 63 -0.20 -15.32 -10.08
CA LEU A 63 1.03 -14.54 -10.17
C LEU A 63 1.40 -13.88 -8.84
N VAL A 64 0.45 -13.21 -8.18
CA VAL A 64 0.68 -12.62 -6.85
C VAL A 64 1.14 -13.71 -5.87
N LYS A 65 0.42 -14.83 -5.80
CA LYS A 65 0.77 -15.95 -4.90
C LYS A 65 2.18 -16.51 -5.17
N VAL A 66 2.51 -16.78 -6.43
CA VAL A 66 3.84 -17.31 -6.83
C VAL A 66 4.95 -16.34 -6.44
N VAL A 67 4.74 -15.03 -6.59
CA VAL A 67 5.70 -14.02 -6.16
C VAL A 67 5.87 -14.03 -4.64
N LEU A 68 4.77 -14.12 -3.86
CA LEU A 68 4.83 -14.16 -2.39
C LEU A 68 5.58 -15.40 -1.87
N GLU A 69 5.44 -16.53 -2.56
CA GLU A 69 6.06 -17.83 -2.23
C GLU A 69 7.47 -18.03 -2.82
N GLY A 70 7.90 -17.14 -3.73
CA GLY A 70 9.17 -17.25 -4.46
C GLY A 70 10.41 -17.33 -3.54
N LYS A 71 11.30 -18.30 -3.76
CA LYS A 71 12.41 -18.60 -2.83
C LYS A 71 13.65 -17.71 -3.02
N ASP A 72 13.93 -17.31 -4.26
CA ASP A 72 15.08 -16.45 -4.56
C ASP A 72 14.69 -14.98 -4.39
N GLU A 73 15.39 -14.26 -3.52
CA GLU A 73 15.06 -12.89 -3.16
C GLU A 73 15.25 -11.89 -4.30
N LYS A 74 16.23 -12.13 -5.18
CA LYS A 74 16.49 -11.25 -6.32
C LYS A 74 15.39 -11.42 -7.38
N ALA A 75 15.11 -12.66 -7.79
CA ALA A 75 14.06 -12.97 -8.74
C ALA A 75 12.69 -12.52 -8.21
N ARG A 76 12.42 -12.73 -6.92
CA ARG A 76 11.19 -12.26 -6.27
C ARG A 76 11.04 -10.75 -6.38
N ARG A 77 12.09 -9.98 -6.11
CA ARG A 77 12.08 -8.51 -6.23
C ARG A 77 11.84 -8.05 -7.66
N GLU A 78 12.48 -8.68 -8.64
CA GLU A 78 12.30 -8.37 -10.06
C GLU A 78 10.85 -8.66 -10.50
N MET A 79 10.31 -9.82 -10.11
CA MET A 79 8.93 -10.20 -10.44
C MET A 79 7.88 -9.33 -9.72
N LYS A 80 8.13 -8.88 -8.48
CA LYS A 80 7.30 -7.86 -7.81
C LYS A 80 7.21 -6.58 -8.66
N GLY A 81 8.34 -6.12 -9.18
CA GLY A 81 8.41 -4.94 -10.05
C GLY A 81 7.62 -5.12 -11.34
N LEU A 82 7.77 -6.26 -12.00
CA LEU A 82 7.05 -6.61 -13.23
C LEU A 82 5.53 -6.68 -12.98
N VAL A 83 5.09 -7.44 -11.98
CA VAL A 83 3.66 -7.60 -11.66
C VAL A 83 3.06 -6.24 -11.28
N SER A 84 3.74 -5.42 -10.45
CA SER A 84 3.26 -4.07 -10.15
C SER A 84 3.14 -3.17 -11.38
N LYS A 85 4.06 -3.28 -12.35
CA LYS A 85 3.97 -2.53 -13.61
C LYS A 85 2.74 -2.96 -14.40
N MET A 86 2.56 -4.26 -14.62
CA MET A 86 1.40 -4.81 -15.34
C MET A 86 0.06 -4.47 -14.67
N LEU A 87 0.03 -4.46 -13.33
CA LEU A 87 -1.17 -4.10 -12.57
C LEU A 87 -1.57 -2.62 -12.71
N ARG A 88 -0.60 -1.74 -12.96
CA ARG A 88 -0.86 -0.31 -13.22
C ARG A 88 -1.27 -0.06 -14.68
N GLU A 89 -0.63 -0.72 -15.64
CA GLU A 89 -0.91 -0.54 -17.07
C GLU A 89 -2.32 -1.00 -17.45
N ASN A 90 -2.83 -2.05 -16.80
CA ASN A 90 -4.15 -2.61 -17.09
C ASN A 90 -5.24 -2.18 -16.09
N SER A 91 -5.13 -1.02 -15.44
CA SER A 91 -6.01 -0.65 -14.31
C SER A 91 -7.51 -0.64 -14.62
N SER A 92 -7.91 -0.43 -15.89
CA SER A 92 -9.30 -0.46 -16.35
C SER A 92 -9.83 -1.87 -16.66
N GLN A 93 -8.96 -2.87 -16.84
CA GLN A 93 -9.31 -4.26 -17.15
C GLN A 93 -8.90 -5.26 -16.06
N ASN A 94 -8.13 -4.81 -15.05
CA ASN A 94 -7.66 -5.67 -13.97
C ASN A 94 -8.72 -5.84 -12.87
N ASP A 95 -9.56 -6.87 -13.02
CA ASP A 95 -10.58 -7.33 -12.07
C ASP A 95 -10.01 -8.05 -10.82
N LEU A 96 -8.79 -7.71 -10.39
CA LEU A 96 -8.30 -8.21 -9.10
C LEU A 96 -9.23 -7.73 -7.98
N ARG A 97 -10.05 -8.65 -7.48
CA ARG A 97 -10.99 -8.40 -6.40
C ARG A 97 -10.24 -7.94 -5.16
N LYS A 98 -10.85 -6.96 -4.50
CA LYS A 98 -10.39 -6.45 -3.21
C LYS A 98 -10.14 -7.61 -2.25
N GLU A 99 -11.10 -8.53 -2.16
CA GLU A 99 -11.08 -9.70 -1.27
C GLU A 99 -9.81 -10.55 -1.45
N SER A 100 -9.38 -10.73 -2.68
CA SER A 100 -8.23 -11.60 -3.01
C SER A 100 -6.89 -10.94 -2.62
N LEU A 101 -6.75 -9.63 -2.80
CA LEU A 101 -5.59 -8.87 -2.30
C LEU A 101 -5.54 -8.87 -0.76
N TYR A 102 -6.70 -8.74 -0.11
CA TYR A 102 -6.81 -8.81 1.34
C TYR A 102 -6.51 -10.22 1.89
N SER A 103 -6.95 -11.27 1.20
CA SER A 103 -6.57 -12.66 1.53
C SER A 103 -5.05 -12.86 1.49
N ALA A 104 -4.37 -12.30 0.48
CA ALA A 104 -2.92 -12.32 0.39
C ALA A 104 -2.25 -11.51 1.54
N CYS A 105 -2.82 -10.36 1.91
CA CYS A 105 -2.37 -9.59 3.07
C CYS A 105 -2.49 -10.40 4.36
N ASP A 106 -3.65 -11.00 4.61
CA ASP A 106 -3.94 -11.75 5.81
C ASP A 106 -3.00 -12.96 5.96
N GLY A 107 -2.74 -13.68 4.86
CA GLY A 107 -1.77 -14.77 4.85
C GLY A 107 -0.35 -14.30 5.23
N CYS A 108 0.12 -13.19 4.65
CA CYS A 108 1.43 -12.63 4.99
C CYS A 108 1.48 -12.14 6.44
N LEU A 109 0.41 -11.49 6.92
CA LEU A 109 0.32 -10.97 8.28
C LEU A 109 0.27 -12.10 9.32
N GLN A 110 -0.47 -13.17 9.07
CA GLN A 110 -0.48 -14.35 9.94
C GLN A 110 0.90 -14.99 10.08
N LEU A 111 1.62 -15.14 8.96
CA LEU A 111 3.00 -15.64 8.98
C LEU A 111 3.94 -14.67 9.71
N LEU A 112 3.80 -13.37 9.47
CA LEU A 112 4.56 -12.34 10.19
C LEU A 112 4.34 -12.47 11.70
N ARG A 113 3.08 -12.50 12.17
CA ARG A 113 2.72 -12.69 13.59
C ARG A 113 3.37 -13.94 14.17
N HIS A 114 3.21 -15.08 13.48
CA HIS A 114 3.76 -16.35 13.94
C HIS A 114 5.28 -16.29 14.15
N HIS A 115 6.03 -15.80 13.15
CA HIS A 115 7.49 -15.76 13.24
C HIS A 115 8.00 -14.67 14.20
N PHE A 116 7.31 -13.53 14.26
CA PHE A 116 7.68 -12.43 15.13
C PHE A 116 7.54 -12.80 16.61
N LEU A 117 6.40 -13.38 17.00
CA LEU A 117 6.14 -13.77 18.39
C LEU A 117 7.08 -14.89 18.84
N ARG A 118 7.37 -15.86 17.97
CA ARG A 118 8.39 -16.88 18.25
C ARG A 118 9.78 -16.26 18.45
N ALA A 119 10.17 -15.30 17.61
CA ALA A 119 11.44 -14.61 17.78
C ALA A 119 11.49 -13.79 19.10
N ALA A 120 10.36 -13.22 19.52
CA ALA A 120 10.24 -12.51 20.79
C ALA A 120 10.38 -13.45 22.02
N GLU A 121 10.08 -14.74 21.86
CA GLU A 121 10.36 -15.82 22.81
C GLU A 121 11.78 -16.40 22.67
N ALA A 122 12.69 -15.66 22.02
CA ALA A 122 14.08 -16.06 21.72
C ALA A 122 14.23 -17.30 20.80
N ASN A 123 13.17 -17.70 20.10
CA ASN A 123 13.25 -18.75 19.07
C ASN A 123 13.53 -18.14 17.69
N LEU A 124 14.82 -18.05 17.34
CA LEU A 124 15.28 -17.43 16.08
C LEU A 124 15.23 -18.37 14.86
N LYS A 125 14.59 -19.53 14.97
CA LYS A 125 14.40 -20.42 13.83
C LYS A 125 13.50 -19.74 12.79
N ASP A 126 13.97 -19.70 11.54
CA ASP A 126 13.28 -19.06 10.41
C ASP A 126 13.04 -17.54 10.62
N VAL A 127 13.85 -16.86 11.44
CA VAL A 127 13.69 -15.42 11.75
C VAL A 127 13.72 -14.51 10.52
N GLY A 128 14.38 -14.94 9.43
CA GLY A 128 14.35 -14.25 8.14
C GLY A 128 12.96 -14.11 7.52
N GLN A 129 11.99 -14.94 7.95
CA GLN A 129 10.59 -14.82 7.54
C GLN A 129 9.97 -13.49 8.00
N ILE A 130 10.42 -12.89 9.10
CA ILE A 130 9.91 -11.58 9.56
C ILE A 130 10.13 -10.53 8.47
N ALA A 131 11.39 -10.36 8.04
CA ALA A 131 11.75 -9.43 6.98
C ALA A 131 11.02 -9.74 5.67
N ARG A 132 10.93 -11.03 5.32
CA ARG A 132 10.27 -11.49 4.10
C ARG A 132 8.77 -11.16 4.05
N GLN A 133 8.05 -11.42 5.15
CA GLN A 133 6.61 -11.17 5.22
C GLN A 133 6.31 -9.67 5.34
N ALA A 134 7.15 -8.90 6.04
CA ALA A 134 7.05 -7.45 6.06
C ALA A 134 7.27 -6.83 4.66
N ASP A 135 8.25 -7.31 3.90
CA ASP A 135 8.49 -6.90 2.50
C ASP A 135 7.35 -7.33 1.56
N ASN A 136 6.68 -8.46 1.83
CA ASN A 136 5.46 -8.85 1.13
C ASN A 136 4.29 -7.90 1.42
N LEU A 137 4.05 -7.61 2.70
CA LEU A 137 3.00 -6.68 3.12
C LEU A 137 3.24 -5.28 2.57
N HIS A 138 4.49 -4.79 2.57
CA HIS A 138 4.83 -3.51 1.96
C HIS A 138 4.49 -3.48 0.46
N TRP A 139 4.82 -4.55 -0.27
CA TRP A 139 4.53 -4.64 -1.70
C TRP A 139 3.02 -4.66 -2.00
N ILE A 140 2.24 -5.46 -1.24
CA ILE A 140 0.79 -5.47 -1.42
C ILE A 140 0.17 -4.13 -1.00
N LEU A 141 0.69 -3.48 0.04
CA LEU A 141 0.27 -2.14 0.44
C LEU A 141 0.46 -1.11 -0.70
N ASP A 142 1.56 -1.18 -1.45
CA ASP A 142 1.73 -0.34 -2.64
C ASP A 142 0.62 -0.57 -3.66
N ILE A 143 0.26 -1.83 -3.94
CA ILE A 143 -0.84 -2.17 -4.85
C ILE A 143 -2.18 -1.64 -4.32
N LEU A 144 -2.45 -1.78 -3.02
CA LEU A 144 -3.69 -1.31 -2.41
C LEU A 144 -3.80 0.23 -2.43
N ILE A 145 -2.67 0.94 -2.27
CA ILE A 145 -2.62 2.41 -2.34
C ILE A 145 -2.82 2.88 -3.78
N ASP A 146 -2.13 2.27 -4.74
CA ASP A 146 -2.30 2.57 -6.18
C ASP A 146 -3.78 2.40 -6.59
N ARG A 147 -4.49 1.43 -5.99
CA ARG A 147 -5.92 1.17 -6.21
C ARG A 147 -6.88 1.94 -5.30
N GLN A 148 -6.39 2.80 -4.41
CA GLN A 148 -7.21 3.57 -3.47
C GLN A 148 -8.11 2.73 -2.54
N ILE A 149 -7.67 1.52 -2.18
CA ILE A 149 -8.42 0.57 -1.33
C ILE A 149 -7.63 0.12 -0.09
N ALA A 150 -6.62 0.88 0.34
CA ALA A 150 -5.73 0.52 1.45
C ALA A 150 -6.26 0.87 2.86
N GLU A 151 -7.45 1.46 3.00
CA GLU A 151 -7.97 1.88 4.32
C GLU A 151 -8.15 0.68 5.28
N ASP A 152 -8.69 -0.44 4.80
CA ASP A 152 -8.91 -1.60 5.67
C ASP A 152 -7.58 -2.26 6.08
N PHE A 153 -6.57 -2.24 5.21
CA PHE A 153 -5.22 -2.67 5.58
C PHE A 153 -4.66 -1.81 6.71
N LEU A 154 -4.82 -0.48 6.61
CA LEU A 154 -4.38 0.43 7.68
C LEU A 154 -5.07 0.11 9.00
N LYS A 155 -6.38 -0.17 9.00
CA LYS A 155 -7.13 -0.54 10.21
C LYS A 155 -6.62 -1.84 10.82
N THR A 156 -6.41 -2.87 9.99
CA THR A 156 -5.83 -4.15 10.42
C THR A 156 -4.44 -3.93 11.01
N TRP A 157 -3.55 -3.24 10.29
CA TRP A 157 -2.19 -2.94 10.76
C TRP A 157 -2.18 -2.14 12.05
N ALA A 158 -2.99 -1.09 12.15
CA ALA A 158 -3.09 -0.27 13.35
C ALA A 158 -3.57 -1.05 14.59
N SER A 159 -4.27 -2.17 14.39
CA SER A 159 -4.79 -3.02 15.47
C SER A 159 -3.78 -4.07 15.97
N GLU A 160 -2.56 -4.11 15.42
CA GLU A 160 -1.48 -5.04 15.80
C GLU A 160 -0.78 -4.70 17.12
N SER A 161 -1.54 -4.55 18.21
CA SER A 161 -0.97 -4.24 19.53
C SER A 161 -0.03 -5.33 20.04
N GLU A 162 -0.36 -6.61 19.83
CA GLU A 162 0.48 -7.73 20.28
C GLU A 162 1.88 -7.71 19.63
N LEU A 163 1.96 -7.41 18.33
CA LEU A 163 3.23 -7.25 17.62
C LEU A 163 4.01 -6.04 18.13
N SER A 164 3.31 -4.91 18.35
CA SER A 164 3.92 -3.70 18.90
C SER A 164 4.49 -3.93 20.30
N ASP A 165 3.75 -4.60 21.18
CA ASP A 165 4.18 -4.91 22.55
C ASP A 165 5.36 -5.89 22.58
N ALA A 166 5.40 -6.84 21.63
CA ALA A 166 6.52 -7.75 21.46
C ALA A 166 7.72 -7.12 20.75
N HIS A 167 7.57 -5.93 20.18
CA HIS A 167 8.52 -5.36 19.23
C HIS A 167 9.93 -5.30 19.78
N SER A 168 10.08 -4.67 20.95
CA SER A 168 11.35 -4.46 21.66
C SER A 168 12.13 -5.75 21.96
N LYS A 169 11.47 -6.92 21.97
CA LYS A 169 12.06 -8.23 22.28
C LYS A 169 12.78 -8.88 21.10
N VAL A 170 12.45 -8.49 19.86
CA VAL A 170 13.09 -9.04 18.65
C VAL A 170 14.28 -8.15 18.26
N PRO A 171 15.48 -8.69 17.97
CA PRO A 171 16.61 -7.86 17.56
C PRO A 171 16.31 -6.99 16.33
N VAL A 172 16.68 -5.70 16.36
CA VAL A 172 16.35 -4.70 15.31
C VAL A 172 16.70 -5.15 13.89
N ILE A 173 17.83 -5.86 13.73
CA ILE A 173 18.29 -6.39 12.44
C ILE A 173 17.27 -7.32 11.75
N HIS A 174 16.39 -7.95 12.52
CA HIS A 174 15.37 -8.86 12.01
C HIS A 174 13.99 -8.21 11.85
N ARG A 175 13.71 -7.12 12.58
CA ARG A 175 12.36 -6.51 12.66
C ARG A 175 12.20 -5.19 11.93
N TYR A 176 13.27 -4.47 11.57
CA TYR A 176 13.16 -3.11 11.02
C TYR A 176 12.31 -3.01 9.73
N GLU A 177 12.18 -4.10 8.97
CA GLU A 177 11.32 -4.18 7.79
C GLU A 177 9.82 -4.04 8.16
N VAL A 178 9.42 -4.45 9.38
CA VAL A 178 8.07 -4.20 9.93
C VAL A 178 7.83 -2.70 10.04
N SER A 179 8.81 -1.96 10.59
CA SER A 179 8.75 -0.50 10.68
C SER A 179 8.70 0.18 9.31
N ARG A 180 9.21 -0.45 8.23
CA ARG A 180 9.05 0.06 6.85
C ARG A 180 7.61 0.00 6.35
N VAL A 181 6.82 -0.99 6.77
CA VAL A 181 5.37 -1.03 6.46
C VAL A 181 4.67 0.17 7.10
N THR A 182 4.95 0.46 8.37
CA THR A 182 4.44 1.65 9.07
C THR A 182 4.91 2.94 8.38
N ALA A 183 6.19 3.03 8.00
CA ALA A 183 6.73 4.16 7.26
C ALA A 183 5.92 4.44 5.98
N ARG A 184 5.59 3.37 5.24
CA ARG A 184 4.84 3.47 4.00
C ARG A 184 3.41 3.98 4.21
N LEU A 185 2.76 3.58 5.32
CA LEU A 185 1.45 4.10 5.71
C LEU A 185 1.52 5.61 6.03
N PHE A 186 2.52 6.06 6.81
CA PHE A 186 2.71 7.48 7.08
C PHE A 186 2.92 8.29 5.79
N VAL A 187 3.73 7.80 4.87
CA VAL A 187 3.94 8.42 3.56
C VAL A 187 2.63 8.49 2.77
N GLY A 188 1.86 7.38 2.73
CA GLY A 188 0.59 7.32 2.01
C GLY A 188 -0.44 8.33 2.55
N ILE A 189 -0.59 8.41 3.87
CA ILE A 189 -1.48 9.37 4.52
C ILE A 189 -0.99 10.80 4.28
N GLY A 190 0.29 11.05 4.52
CA GLY A 190 0.87 12.39 4.45
C GLY A 190 0.89 12.99 3.05
N LYS A 191 0.87 12.16 2.01
CA LYS A 191 0.69 12.56 0.60
C LYS A 191 -0.77 12.62 0.15
N GLY A 192 -1.71 12.17 0.98
CA GLY A 192 -3.12 12.04 0.58
C GLY A 192 -3.40 10.89 -0.39
N GLN A 193 -2.48 9.94 -0.54
CA GLN A 193 -2.67 8.72 -1.34
C GLN A 193 -3.50 7.65 -0.60
N LEU A 194 -3.56 7.76 0.73
CA LEU A 194 -4.33 6.90 1.61
C LEU A 194 -5.19 7.75 2.52
N LEU A 195 -6.49 7.75 2.27
CA LEU A 195 -7.47 8.42 3.11
C LEU A 195 -8.00 7.44 4.16
N ALA A 196 -7.89 7.82 5.43
CA ALA A 196 -8.36 7.01 6.54
C ALA A 196 -9.03 7.88 7.60
N SER A 197 -9.95 7.26 8.34
CA SER A 197 -10.66 7.93 9.43
C SER A 197 -9.67 8.52 10.46
N LYS A 198 -10.11 9.57 11.16
CA LYS A 198 -9.35 10.20 12.25
C LYS A 198 -8.93 9.17 13.30
N ASP A 199 -9.84 8.25 13.66
CA ASP A 199 -9.58 7.25 14.69
C ASP A 199 -8.58 6.19 14.21
N ALA A 200 -8.64 5.77 12.94
CA ALA A 200 -7.68 4.82 12.39
C ALA A 200 -6.26 5.41 12.31
N ARG A 201 -6.13 6.69 11.92
CA ARG A 201 -4.84 7.42 11.93
C ARG A 201 -4.29 7.59 13.34
N CYS A 202 -5.14 7.86 14.31
CA CYS A 202 -4.76 7.97 15.72
C CYS A 202 -4.27 6.62 16.26
N LEU A 203 -5.03 5.55 16.01
CA LEU A 203 -4.67 4.19 16.44
C LEU A 203 -3.34 3.75 15.81
N LEU A 204 -3.10 4.05 14.53
CA LEU A 204 -1.82 3.78 13.88
C LEU A 204 -0.65 4.40 14.63
N LEU A 205 -0.77 5.68 15.03
CA LEU A 205 0.27 6.37 15.81
C LEU A 205 0.40 5.79 17.22
N GLN A 206 -0.71 5.51 17.91
CA GLN A 206 -0.68 4.93 19.26
C GLN A 206 0.01 3.56 19.27
N THR A 207 -0.31 2.70 18.30
CA THR A 207 0.24 1.35 18.21
C THR A 207 1.68 1.36 17.74
N TRP A 208 2.02 2.10 16.68
CA TRP A 208 3.28 1.88 15.96
C TRP A 208 4.33 2.97 16.12
N LEU A 209 4.02 4.13 16.68
CA LEU A 209 4.97 5.25 16.69
C LEU A 209 6.22 4.95 17.53
N VAL A 210 6.07 4.28 18.67
CA VAL A 210 7.22 3.87 19.50
C VAL A 210 8.09 2.81 18.80
N PRO A 211 7.54 1.67 18.33
CA PRO A 211 8.29 0.72 17.49
C PRO A 211 9.02 1.38 16.32
N PHE A 212 8.34 2.28 15.62
CA PHE A 212 8.87 3.01 14.48
C PHE A 212 10.07 3.88 14.86
N TYR A 213 10.01 4.59 16.00
CA TYR A 213 11.14 5.37 16.49
C TYR A 213 12.35 4.51 16.86
N GLU A 214 12.14 3.34 17.49
CA GLU A 214 13.24 2.44 17.88
C GLU A 214 14.03 1.93 16.68
N ASP A 215 13.36 1.73 15.55
CA ASP A 215 13.97 1.16 14.35
C ASP A 215 14.47 2.24 13.36
N PHE A 216 14.09 3.52 13.53
CA PHE A 216 14.35 4.56 12.52
C PHE A 216 15.83 4.73 12.19
N GLY A 217 16.70 4.77 13.21
CA GLY A 217 18.14 4.80 13.00
C GLY A 217 18.66 3.61 12.19
N TRP A 218 18.11 2.42 12.40
CA TRP A 218 18.47 1.22 11.65
C TRP A 218 17.93 1.25 10.22
N MET A 219 16.66 1.63 10.02
CA MET A 219 16.07 1.81 8.69
C MET A 219 16.92 2.75 7.83
N ARG A 220 17.35 3.89 8.41
CA ARG A 220 18.22 4.87 7.76
C ARG A 220 19.57 4.30 7.31
N ARG A 221 20.18 3.40 8.10
CA ARG A 221 21.50 2.82 7.80
C ARG A 221 21.43 1.59 6.88
N ALA A 222 20.40 0.75 7.04
CA ALA A 222 20.29 -0.53 6.37
C ALA A 222 19.58 -0.44 5.00
N SER A 223 18.68 0.53 4.81
CA SER A 223 17.84 0.62 3.61
C SER A 223 18.46 1.55 2.56
N LYS A 224 19.19 0.97 1.61
CA LYS A 224 19.71 1.75 0.46
C LYS A 224 18.55 2.33 -0.35
N GLY A 225 18.58 3.65 -0.58
CA GLY A 225 17.56 4.36 -1.36
C GLY A 225 16.28 4.70 -0.59
N LEU A 226 16.25 4.52 0.74
CA LEU A 226 15.15 5.00 1.58
C LEU A 226 15.11 6.53 1.58
N ASP A 227 14.01 7.10 1.10
CA ASP A 227 13.78 8.55 1.18
C ASP A 227 13.32 8.93 2.60
N ARG A 228 14.29 9.28 3.44
CA ARG A 228 14.03 9.68 4.84
C ARG A 228 13.12 10.91 4.95
N HIS A 229 13.28 11.87 4.05
CA HIS A 229 12.54 13.13 4.10
C HIS A 229 11.08 12.88 3.77
N LEU A 230 10.82 11.96 2.84
CA LEU A 230 9.47 11.51 2.54
C LEU A 230 8.76 10.90 3.75
N ILE A 231 9.49 10.12 4.54
CA ILE A 231 8.95 9.46 5.74
C ILE A 231 8.70 10.48 6.85
N GLU A 232 9.64 11.40 7.08
CA GLU A 232 9.52 12.50 8.04
C GLU A 232 8.32 13.40 7.72
N ASP A 233 8.20 13.84 6.46
CA ASP A 233 7.05 14.62 5.99
C ASP A 233 5.74 13.82 6.10
N GLY A 234 5.78 12.52 5.79
CA GLY A 234 4.65 11.60 5.93
C GLY A 234 4.14 11.53 7.38
N LEU A 235 5.05 11.28 8.33
CA LEU A 235 4.73 11.21 9.75
C LEU A 235 4.21 12.56 10.26
N SER A 236 4.92 13.64 9.95
CA SER A 236 4.53 15.01 10.30
C SER A 236 3.10 15.33 9.82
N ASN A 237 2.80 15.07 8.55
CA ASN A 237 1.46 15.33 7.99
C ASN A 237 0.40 14.40 8.58
N THR A 238 0.76 13.16 8.90
CA THR A 238 -0.15 12.22 9.58
C THR A 238 -0.57 12.76 10.95
N ILE A 239 0.37 13.29 11.73
CA ILE A 239 0.06 13.94 13.01
C ILE A 239 -0.76 15.22 12.79
N LEU A 240 -0.33 16.09 11.88
CA LEU A 240 -0.95 17.40 11.61
C LEU A 240 -2.40 17.35 11.08
N THR A 241 -2.87 16.17 10.68
CA THR A 241 -4.25 15.93 10.23
C THR A 241 -5.17 15.48 11.38
N LEU A 242 -4.66 15.31 12.61
CA LEU A 242 -5.46 15.01 13.81
C LEU A 242 -6.01 16.28 14.49
N PRO A 243 -6.91 16.19 15.48
CA PRO A 243 -7.27 17.34 16.32
C PRO A 243 -6.09 17.92 17.10
N LEU A 244 -6.08 19.23 17.37
CA LEU A 244 -4.95 19.93 18.03
C LEU A 244 -4.53 19.32 19.37
N VAL A 245 -5.48 18.82 20.16
CA VAL A 245 -5.20 18.18 21.45
C VAL A 245 -4.38 16.91 21.27
N TRP A 246 -4.71 16.09 20.26
CA TRP A 246 -3.95 14.87 19.95
C TRP A 246 -2.62 15.17 19.26
N GLN A 247 -2.57 16.22 18.42
CA GLN A 247 -1.31 16.71 17.86
C GLN A 247 -0.31 17.03 18.97
N GLN A 248 -0.75 17.75 20.02
CA GLN A 248 0.09 18.11 21.16
C GLN A 248 0.70 16.87 21.82
N GLU A 249 -0.09 15.83 22.08
CA GLU A 249 0.39 14.61 22.72
C GLU A 249 1.55 13.96 21.94
N PHE A 250 1.35 13.70 20.64
CA PHE A 250 2.39 13.08 19.80
C PHE A 250 3.60 13.98 19.60
N LEU A 251 3.40 15.28 19.40
CA LEU A 251 4.49 16.23 19.15
C LEU A 251 5.33 16.50 20.39
N MET A 252 4.73 16.55 21.57
CA MET A 252 5.50 16.69 22.82
C MET A 252 6.29 15.41 23.12
N SER A 253 5.70 14.23 22.89
CA SER A 253 6.41 12.95 23.01
C SER A 253 7.57 12.83 22.02
N TRP A 254 7.36 13.25 20.77
CA TRP A 254 8.43 13.35 19.78
C TRP A 254 9.53 14.31 20.23
N PHE A 255 9.19 15.50 20.73
CA PHE A 255 10.16 16.53 21.11
C PHE A 255 11.11 16.02 22.20
N ASP A 256 10.56 15.39 23.25
CA ASP A 256 11.36 14.74 24.31
C ASP A 256 12.29 13.66 23.72
N ARG A 257 11.75 12.77 22.88
CA ARG A 257 12.56 11.71 22.26
C ARG A 257 13.66 12.25 21.36
N PHE A 258 13.36 13.26 20.54
CA PHE A 258 14.31 13.85 19.61
C PHE A 258 15.52 14.44 20.34
N LEU A 259 15.31 15.06 21.50
CA LEU A 259 16.40 15.55 22.36
C LEU A 259 17.28 14.42 22.94
N ASN A 260 16.71 13.22 23.11
CA ASN A 260 17.40 12.07 23.70
C ASN A 260 17.98 11.06 22.68
N SER A 261 17.56 11.13 21.41
CA SER A 261 17.96 10.15 20.37
C SER A 261 18.60 10.80 19.13
N GLY A 262 18.54 12.13 19.02
CA GLY A 262 19.14 12.89 17.93
C GLY A 262 18.77 12.35 16.55
N ASP A 263 19.80 12.09 15.76
CA ASP A 263 19.74 11.66 14.36
C ASP A 263 19.08 10.29 14.13
N ASP A 264 18.93 9.47 15.17
CA ASP A 264 18.24 8.17 15.10
C ASP A 264 16.71 8.30 15.35
N CYS A 265 16.21 9.52 15.54
CA CYS A 265 14.79 9.87 15.58
C CYS A 265 14.39 10.64 14.30
N PRO A 266 13.20 10.41 13.71
CA PRO A 266 12.74 11.18 12.54
C PRO A 266 12.64 12.67 12.87
N ASN A 267 13.16 13.52 11.99
CA ASN A 267 13.08 14.96 12.17
C ASN A 267 11.75 15.51 11.64
N ILE A 268 10.79 15.72 12.54
CA ILE A 268 9.49 16.37 12.23
C ILE A 268 9.38 17.80 12.77
N GLN A 269 10.52 18.51 12.90
CA GLN A 269 10.57 19.90 13.39
C GLN A 269 9.63 20.83 12.62
N ARG A 270 9.59 20.73 11.29
CA ARG A 270 8.68 21.51 10.45
C ARG A 270 7.21 21.28 10.83
N GLY A 271 6.85 20.04 11.15
CA GLY A 271 5.52 19.69 11.64
C GLY A 271 5.20 20.33 12.98
N PHE A 272 6.15 20.26 13.91
CA PHE A 272 6.06 20.90 15.21
C PHE A 272 5.84 22.42 15.11
N GLU A 273 6.58 23.12 14.26
CA GLU A 273 6.41 24.56 14.02
C GLU A 273 5.02 24.92 13.45
N VAL A 274 4.46 24.07 12.58
CA VAL A 274 3.11 24.26 12.05
C VAL A 274 2.08 24.13 13.16
N TRP A 275 2.17 23.07 13.99
CA TRP A 275 1.29 22.90 15.15
C TRP A 275 1.42 24.05 16.14
N TRP A 276 2.64 24.48 16.48
CA TRP A 276 2.90 25.57 17.42
C TRP A 276 2.18 26.85 17.01
N ARG A 277 2.29 27.24 15.73
CA ARG A 277 1.55 28.40 15.20
C ARG A 277 0.04 28.22 15.30
N ARG A 278 -0.49 27.02 15.08
CA ARG A 278 -1.93 26.75 15.21
C ARG A 278 -2.40 26.81 16.67
N ALA A 279 -1.61 26.29 17.59
CA ALA A 279 -1.96 26.17 19.01
C ALA A 279 -1.88 27.53 19.76
N PHE A 280 -0.88 28.36 19.45
CA PHE A 280 -0.61 29.58 20.24
C PHE A 280 -0.99 30.89 19.52
N TRP A 281 -1.00 30.94 18.19
CA TRP A 281 -1.15 32.22 17.48
C TRP A 281 -2.60 32.75 17.43
N ARG A 282 -3.62 31.86 17.51
CA ARG A 282 -5.04 32.29 17.53
C ARG A 282 -5.55 32.73 18.91
N ARG A 283 -4.78 32.54 19.98
CA ARG A 283 -5.22 32.87 21.35
C ARG A 283 -4.87 34.30 21.79
N ASN A 284 -4.05 35.02 21.02
CA ASN A 284 -3.57 36.36 21.37
C ASN A 284 -4.29 37.48 20.60
N GLY A 285 -5.34 37.18 19.83
CA GLY A 285 -5.91 38.10 18.84
C GLY A 285 -7.28 38.73 19.13
N GLU A 286 -8.23 38.06 19.79
CA GLU A 286 -9.56 38.63 20.09
C GLU A 286 -10.21 37.98 21.32
N PRO A 287 -10.93 38.74 22.19
CA PRO A 287 -11.75 38.17 23.25
C PRO A 287 -13.03 37.56 22.68
N GLU A 288 -13.37 36.36 23.16
CA GLU A 288 -14.52 35.56 22.76
C GLU A 288 -15.85 36.35 22.76
N ARG A 289 -16.61 36.27 21.66
CA ARG A 289 -18.07 36.34 21.69
C ARG A 289 -18.63 35.10 20.99
N PRO A 290 -19.36 34.21 21.69
CA PRO A 290 -20.05 33.13 21.02
C PRO A 290 -21.25 33.69 20.25
N ARG A 291 -21.19 33.65 18.91
CA ARG A 291 -22.38 33.82 18.06
C ARG A 291 -23.28 32.60 18.24
N GLN A 292 -24.32 32.73 19.06
CA GLN A 292 -25.43 31.78 19.08
C GLN A 292 -26.14 31.82 17.72
N ILE A 293 -26.02 30.73 16.96
CA ILE A 293 -26.83 30.50 15.77
C ILE A 293 -28.23 30.08 16.27
N ARG A 294 -29.20 30.99 16.26
CA ARG A 294 -30.61 30.65 16.43
C ARG A 294 -31.12 30.09 15.10
N ILE A 295 -31.41 28.80 15.08
CA ILE A 295 -32.20 28.17 14.01
C ILE A 295 -33.67 28.42 14.37
N THR A 296 -34.34 29.29 13.64
CA THR A 296 -35.79 29.47 13.71
C THR A 296 -36.46 28.42 12.82
N THR A 297 -37.04 27.39 13.42
CA THR A 297 -37.98 26.50 12.74
C THR A 297 -39.28 27.25 12.46
N ALA A 298 -39.61 27.42 11.18
CA ALA A 298 -40.91 27.91 10.75
C ALA A 298 -41.94 26.78 10.89
N THR A 299 -42.92 26.96 11.78
CA THR A 299 -44.15 26.16 11.82
C THR A 299 -45.03 26.58 10.65
N ILE A 300 -45.28 25.65 9.73
CA ILE A 300 -46.33 25.76 8.72
C ILE A 300 -47.63 25.31 9.41
N GLU A 301 -48.53 26.26 9.68
CA GLU A 301 -49.91 25.97 10.08
C GLU A 301 -50.76 25.82 8.81
N HIS A 302 -51.38 24.65 8.67
CA HIS A 302 -52.49 24.41 7.75
C HIS A 302 -53.81 24.69 8.48
N SER A 303 -54.54 25.72 8.06
CA SER A 303 -56.01 25.76 7.88
C SER A 303 -56.44 27.12 7.33
#